data_AF-A0A9P0SNF9-F1
#
_entry.id   AF-A0A9P0SNF9-F1
#
_cell.length_a   1.000
_cell.length_b   1.000
_cell.length_c   1.000
_cell.angle_alpha   90.00
_cell.angle_beta   90.00
_cell.angle_gamma   90.00
#
_symmetry.space_group_name_H-M   'P 1'
#
loop_
_entity.id
_entity.type
_entity.pdbx_description
1 polymer ?
#
loop_
_entity_poly.entity_id
_entity_poly.type
_entity_poly.pdbx_seq_one_letter_code
_entity_poly.pdbx_strand_id
1 'polypeptide(L)'
;MHRAPRPTRPDKARRLGYRAKQGFVIFRIRVRRGGRKRPVPKGATYGKPKSHGVNQLKPTRNLQSIAEERVGRRCGGLRVLNSYWVAQDSSYKYFEVILVDPSHKAIRRDPKINWIVNAVHKHREMRGLTSAGRSSRGLGKGHRYSQTKGGSRKAAWIRRNTLQLRRKR
;
A
#
# COMPACT_ATOMS: atom_id res chain seq x y z
N MET A 1 3.40 2.54 -17.16
CA MET A 1 2.05 2.58 -16.54
C MET A 1 1.10 2.97 -17.65
N HIS A 2 0.03 2.22 -17.85
CA HIS A 2 -0.97 2.53 -18.86
C HIS A 2 -2.37 2.30 -18.30
N ARG A 3 -3.36 3.02 -18.85
CA ARG A 3 -4.78 2.81 -18.55
C ARG A 3 -5.24 1.54 -19.26
N ALA A 4 -5.87 0.62 -18.54
CA ALA A 4 -6.50 -0.55 -19.12
C ALA A 4 -8.01 -0.28 -19.24
N PRO A 5 -8.62 -0.50 -20.43
CA PRO A 5 -10.04 -0.19 -20.63
C PRO A 5 -10.96 -1.14 -19.84
N ARG A 6 -10.53 -2.38 -19.62
CA ARG A 6 -11.23 -3.44 -18.88
C ARG A 6 -10.26 -4.26 -18.03
N PRO A 7 -10.73 -4.89 -16.94
CA PRO A 7 -9.87 -5.77 -16.14
C PRO A 7 -9.44 -6.98 -16.97
N THR A 8 -8.17 -7.37 -16.87
CA THR A 8 -7.71 -8.65 -17.47
C THR A 8 -8.33 -9.83 -16.76
N ARG A 9 -8.58 -9.69 -15.45
CA ARG A 9 -9.18 -10.71 -14.58
C ARG A 9 -10.45 -10.17 -13.94
N PRO A 10 -11.61 -10.20 -14.65
CA PRO A 10 -12.85 -9.62 -14.16
C PRO A 10 -13.34 -10.27 -12.85
N ASP A 11 -13.16 -11.58 -12.70
CA ASP A 11 -13.47 -12.36 -11.50
C ASP A 11 -12.73 -11.82 -10.26
N LYS A 12 -11.41 -11.64 -10.39
CA LYS A 12 -10.55 -11.16 -9.31
C LYS A 12 -10.82 -9.71 -9.00
N ALA A 13 -11.01 -8.89 -10.04
CA ALA A 13 -11.35 -7.48 -9.88
C ALA A 13 -12.66 -7.32 -9.10
N ARG A 14 -13.71 -8.07 -9.45
CA ARG A 14 -15.01 -8.03 -8.76
C ARG A 14 -14.88 -8.43 -7.29
N ARG A 15 -14.13 -9.49 -6.98
CA ARG A 15 -13.88 -9.91 -5.58
C ARG A 15 -13.17 -8.82 -4.76
N LEU A 16 -12.38 -7.97 -5.40
CA LEU A 16 -11.66 -6.88 -4.76
C LEU A 16 -12.42 -5.54 -4.75
N GLY A 17 -13.67 -5.53 -5.22
CA GLY A 17 -14.59 -4.38 -5.13
C GLY A 17 -14.80 -3.63 -6.45
N TYR A 18 -14.25 -4.09 -7.57
CA TYR A 18 -14.56 -3.50 -8.88
C TYR A 18 -16.02 -3.76 -9.27
N ARG A 19 -16.65 -2.73 -9.84
CA ARG A 19 -17.95 -2.82 -10.52
C ARG A 19 -17.83 -2.20 -11.91
N ALA A 20 -18.50 -2.79 -12.89
CA ALA A 20 -18.56 -2.27 -14.25
C ALA A 20 -19.56 -1.10 -14.30
N LYS A 21 -19.13 0.06 -13.80
CA LYS A 21 -19.90 1.32 -13.85
C LYS A 21 -18.95 2.51 -14.03
N GLN A 22 -19.50 3.63 -14.48
CA GLN A 22 -18.74 4.86 -14.62
C GLN A 22 -18.14 5.32 -13.29
N GLY A 23 -16.92 5.86 -13.34
CA GLY A 23 -16.12 6.23 -12.17
C GLY A 23 -15.20 5.12 -11.64
N PHE A 24 -15.31 3.88 -12.10
CA PHE A 24 -14.27 2.85 -11.89
C PHE A 24 -13.30 2.83 -13.06
N VAL A 25 -12.01 2.89 -12.78
CA VAL A 25 -10.95 2.78 -13.80
C VAL A 25 -9.85 1.84 -13.35
N ILE A 26 -9.17 1.23 -14.32
CA ILE A 26 -8.09 0.28 -14.06
C ILE A 26 -6.81 0.79 -14.71
N PHE A 27 -5.72 0.74 -13.96
CA PHE A 27 -4.40 1.02 -14.48
C PHE A 27 -3.52 -0.21 -14.32
N ARG A 28 -2.78 -0.55 -15.38
CA ARG A 28 -1.76 -1.58 -15.33
C ARG A 28 -0.39 -0.95 -15.15
N ILE A 29 0.35 -1.49 -14.20
CA ILE A 29 1.70 -1.02 -13.86
C ILE A 29 2.65 -2.20 -13.71
N ARG A 30 3.88 -2.00 -14.21
CA ARG A 30 5.00 -2.90 -13.98
C ARG A 30 5.91 -2.35 -12.88
N VAL A 31 6.44 -3.24 -12.05
CA VAL A 31 7.43 -2.92 -11.02
C VAL A 31 8.60 -3.89 -11.16
N ARG A 32 9.84 -3.38 -11.16
CA ARG A 32 11.04 -4.24 -11.19
C ARG A 32 11.01 -5.18 -9.99
N ARG A 33 11.32 -6.45 -10.24
CA ARG A 33 11.46 -7.49 -9.21
C ARG A 33 12.82 -7.36 -8.51
N GLY A 34 12.95 -8.05 -7.40
CA GLY A 34 14.19 -8.16 -6.63
C GLY A 34 14.19 -7.34 -5.35
N GLY A 35 15.35 -7.34 -4.69
CA GLY A 35 15.61 -6.52 -3.52
C GLY A 35 15.78 -5.04 -3.87
N ARG A 36 16.13 -4.24 -2.87
CA ARG A 36 16.41 -2.82 -3.05
C ARG A 36 17.81 -2.53 -2.53
N LYS A 37 18.76 -2.37 -3.46
CA LYS A 37 20.13 -1.94 -3.13
C LYS A 37 20.09 -0.60 -2.39
N ARG A 38 20.92 -0.45 -1.35
CA ARG A 38 21.07 0.84 -0.66
C ARG A 38 21.72 1.85 -1.63
N PRO A 39 21.14 3.05 -1.79
CA PRO A 39 21.75 4.09 -2.62
C PRO A 39 22.88 4.76 -1.84
N VAL A 40 24.09 4.21 -1.93
CA VAL A 40 25.31 4.79 -1.35
C VAL A 40 26.41 4.94 -2.41
N PRO A 41 27.15 6.06 -2.43
CA PRO A 41 28.30 6.23 -3.31
C PRO A 41 29.34 5.14 -3.06
N LYS A 42 29.77 4.46 -4.12
CA LYS A 42 30.84 3.43 -4.08
C LYS A 42 30.65 2.31 -3.03
N GLY A 43 29.43 2.11 -2.51
CA GLY A 43 29.16 1.10 -1.47
C GLY A 43 29.51 1.53 -0.04
N ALA A 44 30.01 2.75 0.18
CA ALA A 44 30.44 3.22 1.49
C ALA A 44 29.25 3.73 2.33
N THR A 45 28.98 3.09 3.48
CA THR A 45 27.88 3.48 4.37
C THR A 45 28.31 4.34 5.57
N TYR A 46 29.62 4.52 5.78
CA TYR A 46 30.22 5.33 6.86
C TYR A 46 29.61 5.06 8.26
N GLY A 47 29.57 3.78 8.68
CA GLY A 47 28.95 3.39 9.95
C GLY A 47 29.59 2.17 10.59
N LYS A 48 28.93 1.58 11.59
CA LYS A 48 29.35 0.34 12.24
C LYS A 48 29.21 -0.86 11.28
N PRO A 49 30.00 -1.94 11.43
CA PRO A 49 29.89 -3.14 10.58
C PRO A 49 28.47 -3.71 10.47
N LYS A 50 27.67 -3.62 11.54
CA LYS A 50 26.24 -4.01 11.57
C LYS A 50 25.39 -3.35 10.46
N SER A 51 25.72 -2.13 10.03
CA SER A 51 24.94 -1.38 9.04
C SER A 51 25.61 -1.31 7.66
N HIS A 52 26.74 -1.98 7.43
CA HIS A 52 27.49 -1.95 6.16
C HIS A 52 26.81 -2.65 4.98
N GLY A 53 25.78 -3.46 5.22
CA GLY A 53 25.09 -4.19 4.14
C GLY A 53 24.48 -3.29 3.05
N VAL A 54 24.82 -3.55 1.78
CA VAL A 54 24.34 -2.77 0.62
C VAL A 54 23.45 -3.56 -0.34
N ASN A 55 23.89 -4.75 -0.78
CA ASN A 55 23.31 -5.44 -1.94
C ASN A 55 22.08 -6.28 -1.60
N GLN A 56 22.13 -7.07 -0.53
CA GLN A 56 21.09 -8.04 -0.20
C GLN A 56 20.00 -7.45 0.71
N LEU A 57 19.66 -6.17 0.58
CA LEU A 57 18.58 -5.56 1.36
C LEU A 57 17.22 -5.76 0.69
N LYS A 58 16.19 -6.00 1.50
CA LYS A 58 14.83 -6.31 1.05
C LYS A 58 13.94 -5.11 1.38
N PRO A 59 13.05 -4.67 0.48
CA PRO A 59 12.13 -3.59 0.80
C PRO A 59 11.15 -4.03 1.89
N THR A 60 10.89 -3.15 2.86
CA THR A 60 9.92 -3.41 3.95
C THR A 60 8.49 -3.56 3.42
N ARG A 61 8.17 -2.84 2.34
CA ARG A 61 6.85 -2.89 1.68
C ARG A 61 6.89 -3.84 0.50
N ASN A 62 5.76 -4.50 0.25
CA ASN A 62 5.62 -5.37 -0.91
C ASN A 62 5.61 -4.56 -2.23
N LEU A 63 6.00 -5.22 -3.32
CA LEU A 63 6.04 -4.59 -4.66
C LEU A 63 4.65 -4.15 -5.15
N GLN A 64 3.60 -4.82 -4.69
CA GLN A 64 2.21 -4.48 -5.02
C GLN A 64 1.80 -3.12 -4.44
N SER A 65 2.16 -2.83 -3.18
CA SER A 65 1.92 -1.52 -2.54
C SER A 65 2.75 -0.42 -3.18
N ILE A 66 3.95 -0.73 -3.67
CA ILE A 66 4.75 0.21 -4.47
C ILE A 66 4.07 0.51 -5.80
N ALA A 67 3.45 -0.49 -6.45
CA ALA A 67 2.62 -0.29 -7.64
C ALA A 67 1.42 0.63 -7.35
N GLU A 68 0.67 0.37 -6.28
CA GLU A 68 -0.44 1.22 -5.84
C GLU A 68 -0.01 2.67 -5.64
N GLU A 69 1.12 2.89 -4.96
CA GLU A 69 1.63 4.23 -4.69
C GLU A 69 2.05 4.98 -5.96
N ARG A 70 2.74 4.31 -6.89
CA ARG A 70 3.11 4.92 -8.18
C ARG A 70 1.88 5.34 -8.98
N VAL A 71 0.83 4.51 -8.97
CA VAL A 71 -0.43 4.81 -9.63
C VAL A 71 -1.18 5.95 -8.92
N GLY A 72 -1.28 5.91 -7.59
CA GLY A 72 -1.93 6.95 -6.80
C GLY A 72 -1.26 8.33 -6.92
N ARG A 73 0.08 8.38 -7.00
CA ARG A 73 0.82 9.62 -7.26
C ARG A 73 0.50 10.21 -8.64
N ARG A 74 0.46 9.38 -9.68
CA ARG A 74 0.19 9.85 -11.05
C ARG A 74 -1.28 10.22 -11.25
N CYS A 75 -2.19 9.49 -10.60
CA CYS A 75 -3.64 9.70 -10.69
C CYS A 75 -4.17 10.39 -9.42
N GLY A 76 -3.62 11.55 -9.04
CA GLY A 76 -3.92 12.21 -7.77
C GLY A 76 -5.39 12.60 -7.55
N GLY A 77 -6.16 12.83 -8.63
CA GLY A 77 -7.60 13.08 -8.57
C GLY A 77 -8.46 11.85 -8.24
N LEU A 78 -7.88 10.64 -8.33
CA LEU A 78 -8.58 9.38 -8.11
C LEU A 78 -8.22 8.77 -6.73
N ARG A 79 -9.00 7.77 -6.32
CA ARG A 79 -8.77 7.01 -5.08
C ARG A 79 -8.37 5.58 -5.40
N VAL A 80 -7.23 5.12 -4.88
CA VAL A 80 -6.85 3.70 -4.97
C VAL A 80 -7.78 2.87 -4.08
N LEU A 81 -8.51 1.94 -4.69
CA LEU A 81 -9.37 1.00 -3.98
C LEU A 81 -8.56 -0.22 -3.53
N ASN A 82 -8.02 -0.96 -4.51
CA ASN A 82 -7.27 -2.19 -4.32
C ASN A 82 -6.42 -2.51 -5.55
N SER A 83 -5.66 -3.59 -5.52
CA SER A 83 -4.87 -4.06 -6.66
C SER A 83 -4.76 -5.58 -6.70
N TYR A 84 -4.35 -6.14 -7.83
CA TYR A 84 -4.08 -7.56 -7.97
C TYR A 84 -2.95 -7.85 -8.97
N TRP A 85 -2.32 -9.01 -8.78
CA TRP A 85 -1.30 -9.53 -9.68
C TRP A 85 -1.93 -10.06 -10.97
N VAL A 86 -1.26 -9.79 -12.09
CA VAL A 86 -1.69 -10.22 -13.43
C VAL A 86 -0.71 -11.23 -14.01
N ALA A 87 0.57 -10.87 -14.05
CA ALA A 87 1.63 -11.67 -14.66
C ALA A 87 2.99 -11.30 -14.03
N GLN A 88 4.01 -12.11 -14.29
CA GLN A 88 5.39 -11.79 -13.95
C GLN A 88 6.34 -12.37 -15.00
N ASP A 89 7.43 -11.67 -15.26
CA ASP A 89 8.59 -12.15 -16.01
C ASP A 89 9.82 -12.15 -15.08
N SER A 90 11.02 -12.47 -15.59
CA SER A 90 12.25 -12.48 -14.79
C SER A 90 12.57 -11.12 -14.14
N SER A 91 12.23 -10.03 -14.82
CA SER A 91 12.63 -8.66 -14.49
C SER A 91 11.53 -7.84 -13.80
N TYR A 92 10.26 -8.13 -14.06
CA TYR A 92 9.10 -7.32 -13.70
C TYR A 92 7.95 -8.15 -13.16
N LYS A 93 7.18 -7.53 -12.26
CA LYS A 93 5.85 -7.97 -11.85
C LYS A 93 4.82 -6.97 -12.35
N TYR A 94 3.73 -7.48 -12.89
CA TYR A 94 2.63 -6.70 -13.44
C TYR A 94 1.43 -6.75 -12.49
N PHE A 95 0.91 -5.57 -12.17
CA PHE A 95 -0.26 -5.40 -11.32
C PHE A 95 -1.30 -4.55 -12.03
N GLU A 96 -2.57 -4.88 -11.81
CA GLU A 96 -3.70 -4.00 -12.11
C GLU A 96 -4.19 -3.36 -10.81
N VAL A 97 -4.31 -2.04 -10.84
CA VAL A 97 -4.77 -1.22 -9.72
C VAL A 97 -6.15 -0.69 -10.06
N ILE A 98 -7.12 -0.95 -9.18
CA ILE A 98 -8.49 -0.46 -9.28
C ILE A 98 -8.53 0.92 -8.62
N LEU A 99 -8.95 1.91 -9.39
CA LEU A 99 -9.15 3.28 -8.95
C LEU A 99 -10.63 3.65 -9.04
N VAL A 100 -11.02 4.58 -8.19
CA VAL A 100 -12.37 5.15 -8.14
C VAL A 100 -12.27 6.66 -8.25
N ASP A 101 -13.13 7.25 -9.08
CA ASP A 101 -13.30 8.69 -9.21
C ASP A 101 -14.26 9.21 -8.12
N PRO A 102 -13.78 9.96 -7.12
CA PRO A 102 -14.63 10.50 -6.05
C PRO A 102 -15.55 11.65 -6.51
N SER A 103 -15.30 12.25 -7.69
CA SER A 103 -16.07 13.36 -8.24
C SER A 103 -17.27 12.88 -9.07
N HIS A 104 -17.26 11.62 -9.53
CA HIS A 104 -18.31 11.08 -10.38
C HIS A 104 -19.63 10.85 -9.63
N LYS A 105 -20.76 11.33 -10.17
CA LYS A 105 -22.10 11.22 -9.53
C LYS A 105 -22.49 9.76 -9.25
N ALA A 106 -22.18 8.85 -10.17
CA ALA A 106 -22.44 7.40 -10.00
C ALA A 106 -21.63 6.74 -8.85
N ILE A 107 -20.57 7.39 -8.36
CA ILE A 107 -19.82 6.96 -7.17
C ILE A 107 -20.42 7.61 -5.92
N ARG A 108 -20.65 8.93 -5.95
CA ARG A 108 -21.15 9.68 -4.80
C ARG A 108 -22.53 9.24 -4.33
N ARG A 109 -23.42 8.91 -5.27
CA ARG A 109 -24.80 8.47 -4.99
C ARG A 109 -24.92 6.99 -4.63
N ASP A 110 -23.88 6.18 -4.84
CA ASP A 110 -23.93 4.74 -4.54
C ASP A 110 -23.49 4.45 -3.09
N PRO A 111 -24.42 4.03 -2.21
CA PRO A 111 -24.11 3.77 -0.80
C PRO A 111 -23.09 2.64 -0.59
N LYS A 112 -22.86 1.76 -1.57
CA LYS A 112 -21.90 0.65 -1.46
C LYS A 112 -20.44 1.10 -1.55
N ILE A 113 -20.17 2.26 -2.16
CA ILE A 113 -18.80 2.74 -2.43
C ILE A 113 -18.54 4.18 -2.00
N ASN A 114 -19.58 4.99 -1.79
CA ASN A 114 -19.45 6.42 -1.49
C ASN A 114 -18.60 6.73 -0.25
N TRP A 115 -18.40 5.77 0.67
CA TRP A 115 -17.45 5.88 1.78
C TRP A 115 -16.06 6.36 1.30
N ILE A 116 -15.58 5.92 0.14
CA ILE A 116 -14.23 6.26 -0.39
C ILE A 116 -14.07 7.74 -0.75
N VAL A 117 -15.19 8.47 -0.89
CA VAL A 117 -15.22 9.89 -1.26
C VAL A 117 -14.77 10.78 -0.10
N ASN A 118 -15.00 10.35 1.15
CA ASN A 118 -14.67 11.15 2.33
C ASN A 118 -13.18 11.53 2.38
N ALA A 119 -12.90 12.73 2.91
CA ALA A 119 -11.54 13.28 2.95
C ALA A 119 -10.56 12.36 3.71
N VAL A 120 -11.01 11.64 4.74
CA VAL A 120 -10.16 10.69 5.49
C VAL A 120 -9.59 9.56 4.63
N HIS A 121 -10.13 9.33 3.43
CA HIS A 121 -9.67 8.31 2.47
C HIS A 121 -8.76 8.86 1.36
N LYS A 122 -8.25 10.10 1.46
CA LYS A 122 -7.19 10.55 0.53
C LYS A 122 -5.92 9.72 0.67
N HIS A 123 -5.29 9.34 -0.43
CA HIS A 123 -3.99 8.66 -0.46
C HIS A 123 -3.86 7.47 0.51
N ARG A 124 -4.83 6.54 0.46
CA ARG A 124 -4.83 5.31 1.28
C ARG A 124 -3.57 4.46 1.03
N GLU A 125 -3.12 4.42 -0.21
CA GLU A 125 -1.92 3.72 -0.67
C GLU A 125 -0.63 4.27 -0.04
N MET A 126 -0.55 5.59 0.19
CA MET A 126 0.62 6.23 0.82
C MET A 126 0.65 6.02 2.33
N ARG A 127 -0.52 5.84 2.95
CA ARG A 127 -0.67 5.59 4.40
C ARG A 127 -0.71 4.10 4.77
N GLY A 128 -0.59 3.21 3.78
CA GLY A 128 -0.65 1.76 4.00
C GLY A 128 -2.01 1.28 4.52
N LEU A 129 -3.10 1.83 3.98
CA LEU A 129 -4.49 1.48 4.31
C LEU A 129 -5.17 0.60 3.26
N THR A 130 -4.55 0.38 2.11
CA THR A 130 -4.96 -0.63 1.12
C THR A 130 -4.66 -2.04 1.65
N SER A 131 -5.24 -3.07 1.03
CA SER A 131 -4.99 -4.47 1.42
C SER A 131 -3.49 -4.80 1.34
N ALA A 132 -2.85 -4.46 0.22
CA ALA A 132 -1.42 -4.67 0.02
C ALA A 132 -0.57 -3.87 1.04
N GLY A 133 -0.89 -2.59 1.28
CA GLY A 133 -0.16 -1.77 2.25
C GLY A 133 -0.30 -2.29 3.69
N ARG A 134 -1.51 -2.69 4.09
CA ARG A 134 -1.78 -3.21 5.45
C ARG A 134 -0.99 -4.47 5.77
N SER A 135 -0.77 -5.35 4.80
CA SER A 135 -0.01 -6.58 5.02
C SER A 135 1.42 -6.33 5.54
N SER A 136 2.10 -5.29 5.03
CA SER A 136 3.44 -4.91 5.49
C SER A 136 3.51 -4.31 6.89
N ARG A 137 2.36 -3.91 7.47
CA ARG A 137 2.30 -3.26 8.79
C ARG A 137 2.36 -4.26 9.95
N GLY A 138 2.22 -5.56 9.69
CA GLY A 138 2.24 -6.60 10.72
C GLY A 138 1.09 -6.48 11.72
N LEU A 139 -0.11 -6.13 11.24
CA LEU A 139 -1.33 -6.05 12.05
C LEU A 139 -1.99 -7.43 12.13
N GLY A 140 -2.56 -7.76 13.29
CA GLY A 140 -3.28 -9.02 13.49
C GLY A 140 -3.73 -9.18 14.95
N LYS A 141 -4.27 -10.36 15.28
CA LYS A 141 -4.74 -10.72 16.62
C LYS A 141 -3.92 -11.89 17.18
N GLY A 142 -3.77 -11.94 18.50
CA GLY A 142 -3.03 -13.02 19.20
C GLY A 142 -1.57 -12.69 19.49
N HIS A 143 -0.88 -13.66 20.10
CA HIS A 143 0.47 -13.47 20.67
C HIS A 143 1.53 -13.07 19.60
N ARG A 144 1.38 -13.57 18.36
CA ARG A 144 2.29 -13.26 17.22
C ARG A 144 2.29 -11.77 16.81
N TYR A 145 1.28 -11.00 17.22
CA TYR A 145 1.13 -9.58 16.86
C TYR A 145 1.34 -8.64 18.05
N SER A 146 2.10 -9.08 19.06
CA SER A 146 2.40 -8.29 20.25
C SER A 146 3.04 -6.92 19.92
N GLN A 147 3.79 -6.83 18.83
CA GLN A 147 4.48 -5.61 18.42
C GLN A 147 3.57 -4.53 17.82
N THR A 148 2.30 -4.83 17.54
CA THR A 148 1.34 -3.87 16.95
C THR A 148 0.08 -3.69 17.78
N LYS A 149 0.03 -4.22 19.00
CA LYS A 149 -1.04 -3.95 19.98
C LYS A 149 -1.15 -2.44 20.23
N GLY A 150 -2.33 -1.88 20.01
CA GLY A 150 -2.57 -0.42 20.04
C GLY A 150 -2.54 0.25 18.65
N GLY A 151 -2.51 -0.51 17.56
CA GLY A 151 -2.82 -0.04 16.20
C GLY A 151 -1.63 0.09 15.25
N SER A 152 -0.40 0.28 15.76
CA SER A 152 0.83 0.27 14.95
C SER A 152 2.06 -0.06 15.80
N ARG A 153 3.19 -0.39 15.15
CA ARG A 153 4.47 -0.62 15.85
C ARG A 153 4.92 0.59 16.66
N LYS A 154 4.82 1.79 16.08
CA LYS A 154 5.21 3.04 16.74
C LYS A 154 4.31 3.32 17.95
N ALA A 155 3.00 3.15 17.82
CA ALA A 155 2.07 3.34 18.93
C ALA A 155 2.34 2.36 20.09
N ALA A 156 2.61 1.08 19.77
CA ALA A 156 2.97 0.08 20.76
C ALA A 156 4.30 0.42 21.47
N TRP A 157 5.30 0.89 20.71
CA TRP A 157 6.59 1.31 21.25
C TRP A 157 6.46 2.52 22.17
N ILE A 158 5.76 3.59 21.75
CA ILE A 158 5.54 4.79 22.58
C ILE A 158 4.92 4.39 23.92
N ARG A 159 3.80 3.65 23.89
CA ARG A 159 3.11 3.22 25.11
C ARG A 159 4.00 2.44 26.08
N ARG A 160 4.93 1.63 25.58
CA ARG A 160 5.86 0.84 26.42
C ARG A 160 7.03 1.64 26.98
N ASN A 161 7.41 2.73 26.31
CA ASN A 161 8.56 3.55 26.67
C ASN A 161 8.14 4.88 27.31
N THR A 162 6.84 5.09 27.58
CA THR A 162 6.33 6.24 28.32
C THR A 162 6.14 5.85 29.79
N LEU A 163 6.93 6.45 30.68
CA LEU A 163 6.73 6.35 32.12
C LEU A 163 5.46 7.11 32.52
N GLN A 164 4.54 6.45 33.22
CA GLN A 164 3.32 7.07 33.73
C GLN A 164 3.56 7.57 35.15
N LEU A 165 3.68 8.89 35.32
CA LEU A 165 3.83 9.53 36.63
C LEU A 165 2.47 10.08 37.07
N ARG A 166 1.74 9.30 37.88
CA ARG A 166 0.48 9.74 38.47
C ARG A 166 0.75 10.76 39.58
N ARG A 167 -0.21 11.67 39.80
CA ARG A 167 -0.12 12.72 40.82
C ARG A 167 0.07 12.15 42.24
N LYS A 168 -0.60 11.02 42.52
CA LYS A 168 -0.38 10.20 43.72
C LYS A 168 0.20 8.87 43.25
N ARG A 169 1.29 8.44 43.86
CA ARG A 169 1.92 7.13 43.60
C ARG A 169 1.32 6.10 44.54
#